data_AF-A0A6J2VFQ5-F1
#
_entry.id   AF-A0A6J2VFQ5-F1
#
_cell.length_a   1.000
_cell.length_b   1.000
_cell.length_c   1.000
_cell.angle_alpha   90.00
_cell.angle_beta   90.00
_cell.angle_gamma   90.00
#
_symmetry.space_group_name_H-M   'P 1'
#
loop_
_entity.id
_entity.type
_entity.pdbx_description
1 polymer ?
#
loop_
_entity_poly.entity_id
_entity_poly.type
_entity_poly.pdbx_seq_one_letter_code
_entity_poly.pdbx_strand_id
1 'polypeptide(L)'
;MDDIDSMFSDLMDEIDLLAQTIEVEKAPSESSSNSNEELHLSIGFRDLNESLQELEESDLDALMADLVSDLAQAEKTLNEGTCIQSSSVCNTAEAQTTDSRSPVDPFPSPSFPPPAPGFSSLQPSALNPSNVPPPASNLPSFSSPSPANVPAPVPASSSFPAPSSLSAETLSETTTHLAEVEAEAQTKEEKVKLALEKLKMARVKKLVVKVLMSDGSSKTLMVDEKQTVRDVLDCLFEKTHCDCNVDWSLCERNPILHIERGFEDHEHLVNHLSAWTRNSENQVLFLQRPDKYSIFKDPQIYYLWKKNRDNLKDATQKDKELLLKDCFEGQTVIVPDLEGALFLKENGKKIWRRRYFLLRASGIYYVPKGKTKTSPDLVCFVQFDNVNVHYATDYKNKYKAPTDFCFVLKHPQIQRESDYIRFLCCDDEHTLFLWLSAIRVAKYGLQLYTNYQAAVRRAIQTSLGNSFSAAGTATGVTSNGHTELISPGSSLPQQNSDNSNDLTENGFNEPPPDFVPPSPPRRRLGPLN
;
A
#
# COMPACT_ATOMS: atom_id res chain seq x y z
N MET A 1 28.77 -49.55 35.18
CA MET A 1 27.47 -49.05 34.66
C MET A 1 27.38 -47.57 34.98
N ASP A 2 27.50 -47.26 36.26
CA ASP A 2 28.06 -46.07 36.93
C ASP A 2 28.64 -44.95 36.03
N ASP A 3 29.58 -45.24 35.11
CA ASP A 3 30.17 -44.23 34.21
C ASP A 3 29.13 -43.54 33.31
N ILE A 4 28.09 -44.26 32.87
CA ILE A 4 27.02 -43.71 32.03
C ILE A 4 26.08 -42.81 32.85
N ASP A 5 25.81 -43.20 34.10
CA ASP A 5 24.98 -42.40 35.00
C ASP A 5 25.71 -41.09 35.39
N SER A 6 27.04 -41.15 35.60
CA SER A 6 27.87 -39.95 35.78
C SER A 6 27.78 -39.00 34.59
N MET A 7 27.93 -39.51 33.36
CA MET A 7 27.80 -38.69 32.15
C MET A 7 26.39 -38.12 31.95
N PHE A 8 25.35 -38.77 32.50
CA PHE A 8 23.98 -38.23 32.50
C PHE A 8 23.78 -37.15 33.57
N SER A 9 24.40 -37.28 34.75
CA SER A 9 24.42 -36.22 35.77
C SER A 9 25.17 -34.98 35.29
N ASP A 10 26.37 -35.14 34.74
CA ASP A 10 27.18 -34.03 34.22
C ASP A 10 26.40 -33.23 33.14
N LEU A 11 25.68 -33.93 32.25
CA LEU A 11 24.85 -33.32 31.21
C LEU A 11 23.57 -32.65 31.75
N MET A 12 22.96 -33.20 32.81
CA MET A 12 21.82 -32.57 33.49
C MET A 12 22.25 -31.28 34.19
N ASP A 13 23.38 -31.29 34.90
CA ASP A 13 23.93 -30.12 35.58
C ASP A 13 24.34 -29.02 34.56
N GLU A 14 24.88 -29.39 33.39
CA GLU A 14 25.19 -28.45 32.31
C GLU A 14 23.93 -27.84 31.68
N ILE A 15 22.82 -28.59 31.61
CA ILE A 15 21.50 -28.10 31.16
C ILE A 15 20.86 -27.15 32.18
N ASP A 16 20.88 -27.47 33.48
CA ASP A 16 20.35 -26.60 34.53
C ASP A 16 21.18 -25.31 34.69
N LEU A 17 22.50 -25.38 34.48
CA LEU A 17 23.37 -24.20 34.44
C LEU A 17 23.04 -23.29 33.24
N LEU A 18 22.73 -23.87 32.08
CA LEU A 18 22.24 -23.11 30.91
C LEU A 18 20.85 -22.52 31.17
N ALA A 19 19.95 -23.26 31.81
CA ALA A 19 18.61 -22.78 32.18
C ALA A 19 18.68 -21.58 33.12
N GLN A 20 19.50 -21.63 34.17
CA GLN A 20 19.72 -20.50 35.08
C GLN A 20 20.41 -19.31 34.39
N THR A 21 21.30 -19.57 33.43
CA THR A 21 21.89 -18.50 32.61
C THR A 21 20.83 -17.79 31.76
N ILE A 22 19.86 -18.54 31.21
CA ILE A 22 18.73 -17.99 30.44
C ILE A 22 17.74 -17.23 31.33
N GLU A 23 17.48 -17.67 32.56
CA GLU A 23 16.62 -16.94 33.50
C GLU A 23 17.26 -15.60 33.93
N VAL A 24 18.59 -15.53 34.05
CA VAL A 24 19.31 -14.29 34.38
C VAL A 24 19.33 -13.26 33.23
N GLU A 25 19.22 -13.69 31.96
CA GLU A 25 19.05 -12.76 30.84
C GLU A 25 17.62 -12.17 30.73
N LYS A 26 16.64 -12.66 31.50
CA LYS A 26 15.24 -12.24 31.42
C LYS A 26 14.86 -11.12 32.41
N ALA A 27 15.67 -10.06 32.50
CA ALA A 27 15.36 -8.91 33.35
C ALA A 27 15.82 -7.52 32.82
N PRO A 28 15.39 -7.06 31.63
CA PRO A 28 15.30 -5.63 31.37
C PRO A 28 14.13 -5.04 32.17
N SER A 29 14.33 -3.90 32.83
CA SER A 29 13.29 -3.19 33.57
C SER A 29 12.14 -2.72 32.66
N GLU A 30 10.89 -2.92 33.08
CA GLU A 30 9.68 -2.49 32.36
C GLU A 30 9.50 -0.96 32.34
N SER A 31 10.33 -0.25 31.58
CA SER A 31 10.22 1.21 31.42
C SER A 31 10.78 1.77 30.10
N SER A 32 11.09 0.94 29.09
CA SER A 32 11.72 1.43 27.85
C SER A 32 11.46 0.64 26.54
N SER A 33 10.43 -0.20 26.47
CA SER A 33 10.10 -0.98 25.26
C SER A 33 9.40 -0.18 24.16
N ASN A 34 8.46 0.70 24.53
CA ASN A 34 7.44 1.20 23.60
C ASN A 34 7.95 2.18 22.53
N SER A 35 9.12 2.80 22.72
CA SER A 35 9.70 3.77 21.78
C SER A 35 10.25 3.15 20.49
N ASN A 36 10.30 1.81 20.39
CA ASN A 36 10.74 1.12 19.18
C ASN A 36 9.62 0.86 18.16
N GLU A 37 8.38 0.66 18.61
CA GLU A 37 7.25 0.41 17.72
C GLU A 37 6.69 1.71 17.14
N GLU A 38 6.61 2.75 17.97
CA GLU A 38 6.10 4.09 17.64
C GLU A 38 6.80 4.73 16.42
N LEU A 39 8.08 4.39 16.20
CA LEU A 39 8.91 4.90 15.10
C LEU A 39 8.99 3.97 13.88
N HIS A 40 8.20 2.89 13.88
CA HIS A 40 7.90 2.09 12.68
C HIS A 40 6.54 2.44 12.07
N LEU A 41 5.78 3.34 12.70
CA LEU A 41 4.48 3.84 12.23
C LEU A 41 4.59 5.05 11.28
N SER A 42 5.80 5.48 10.93
CA SER A 42 6.05 6.67 10.10
C SER A 42 7.13 6.42 9.06
N ILE A 43 6.89 6.85 7.81
CA ILE A 43 7.75 6.60 6.64
C ILE A 43 8.00 7.92 5.90
N GLY A 44 9.26 8.35 5.85
CA GLY A 44 9.69 9.60 5.19
C GLY A 44 9.81 10.81 6.11
N PHE A 45 9.68 10.63 7.43
CA PHE A 45 9.77 11.66 8.47
C PHE A 45 10.84 11.30 9.51
N ARG A 46 11.14 12.24 10.41
CA ARG A 46 12.06 12.02 11.54
C ARG A 46 11.42 11.22 12.67
N ASP A 47 10.13 11.48 12.92
CA ASP A 47 9.32 10.84 13.95
C ASP A 47 7.82 10.89 13.61
N LEU A 48 7.01 10.19 14.41
CA LEU A 48 5.57 10.09 14.20
C LEU A 48 4.84 11.42 14.43
N ASN A 49 5.33 12.29 15.32
CA ASN A 49 4.69 13.58 15.61
C ASN A 49 4.85 14.55 14.43
N GLU A 50 6.05 14.69 13.86
CA GLU A 50 6.30 15.45 12.62
C GLU A 50 5.34 14.98 11.50
N SER A 51 5.14 13.67 11.37
CA SER A 51 4.27 13.10 10.34
C SER A 51 2.77 13.33 10.55
N LEU A 52 2.29 13.32 11.80
CA LEU A 52 0.89 13.65 12.11
C LEU A 52 0.61 15.15 12.01
N GLN A 53 1.62 16.01 12.27
CA GLN A 53 1.52 17.45 12.02
C GLN A 53 1.42 17.77 10.51
N GLU A 54 2.11 17.01 9.66
CA GLU A 54 2.02 17.10 8.20
C GLU A 54 0.78 16.47 7.55
N LEU A 55 -0.10 15.77 8.29
CA LEU A 55 -1.37 15.29 7.74
C LEU A 55 -2.35 16.44 7.43
N GLU A 56 -3.13 16.26 6.35
CA GLU A 56 -4.30 17.07 6.04
C GLU A 56 -5.36 16.88 7.16
N GLU A 57 -6.05 17.95 7.59
CA GLU A 57 -6.91 17.87 8.78
C GLU A 57 -8.06 16.88 8.64
N SER A 58 -8.64 16.76 7.44
CA SER A 58 -9.63 15.72 7.11
C SER A 58 -9.15 14.30 7.40
N ASP A 59 -7.85 14.04 7.21
CA ASP A 59 -7.24 12.72 7.39
C ASP A 59 -6.94 12.47 8.86
N LEU A 60 -6.56 13.51 9.60
CA LEU A 60 -6.36 13.46 11.04
C LEU A 60 -7.69 13.25 11.78
N ASP A 61 -8.78 13.89 11.34
CA ASP A 61 -10.12 13.69 11.88
C ASP A 61 -10.70 12.32 11.50
N ALA A 62 -10.43 11.83 10.28
CA ALA A 62 -10.77 10.46 9.88
C ALA A 62 -10.02 9.40 10.71
N LEU A 63 -8.69 9.57 10.91
CA LEU A 63 -7.88 8.76 11.82
C LEU A 63 -8.48 8.75 13.24
N MET A 64 -8.85 9.93 13.75
CA MET A 64 -9.42 10.08 15.09
C MET A 64 -10.78 9.39 15.24
N ALA A 65 -11.65 9.47 14.23
CA ALA A 65 -12.93 8.77 14.22
C ALA A 65 -12.76 7.24 14.14
N ASP A 66 -11.86 6.76 13.30
CA ASP A 66 -11.59 5.33 13.11
C ASP A 66 -10.92 4.70 14.36
N LEU A 67 -9.97 5.40 15.00
CA LEU A 67 -9.39 4.97 16.27
C LEU A 67 -10.38 4.96 17.44
N VAL A 68 -11.41 5.83 17.44
CA VAL A 68 -12.52 5.75 18.40
C VAL A 68 -13.37 4.50 18.13
N SER A 69 -13.60 4.16 16.86
CA SER A 69 -14.31 2.93 16.46
C SER A 69 -13.54 1.66 16.86
N ASP A 70 -12.24 1.60 16.60
CA ASP A 70 -11.36 0.48 16.98
C ASP A 70 -11.41 0.20 18.49
N LEU A 71 -11.36 1.25 19.33
CA LEU A 71 -11.44 1.14 20.79
C LEU A 71 -12.83 0.69 21.27
N ALA A 72 -13.92 1.26 20.75
CA ALA A 72 -15.28 0.85 21.10
C ALA A 72 -15.55 -0.63 20.72
N GLN A 73 -14.98 -1.10 19.60
CA GLN A 73 -15.01 -2.50 19.21
C GLN A 73 -14.15 -3.39 20.12
N ALA A 74 -13.00 -2.89 20.61
CA ALA A 74 -12.18 -3.58 21.60
C ALA A 74 -12.96 -3.81 22.91
N GLU A 75 -13.54 -2.76 23.48
CA GLU A 75 -14.37 -2.82 24.69
C GLU A 75 -15.57 -3.77 24.52
N LYS A 76 -16.25 -3.71 23.37
CA LYS A 76 -17.37 -4.63 23.06
C LYS A 76 -16.90 -6.09 23.04
N THR A 77 -15.81 -6.41 22.35
CA THR A 77 -15.30 -7.79 22.29
C THR A 77 -14.78 -8.31 23.64
N LEU A 78 -14.31 -7.42 24.53
CA LEU A 78 -13.93 -7.78 25.90
C LEU A 78 -15.17 -8.12 26.76
N ASN A 79 -16.22 -7.31 26.65
CA ASN A 79 -17.47 -7.51 27.39
C ASN A 79 -18.22 -8.77 26.93
N GLU A 80 -18.28 -9.05 25.62
CA GLU A 80 -18.93 -10.25 25.08
C GLU A 80 -18.17 -11.54 25.50
N GLY A 81 -16.84 -11.49 25.64
CA GLY A 81 -16.03 -12.61 26.15
C GLY A 81 -16.30 -13.00 27.61
N THR A 82 -16.97 -12.14 28.39
CA THR A 82 -17.26 -12.37 29.82
C THR A 82 -18.57 -13.16 30.05
N CYS A 83 -19.41 -13.33 29.02
CA CYS A 83 -20.79 -13.78 29.18
C CYS A 83 -21.02 -15.32 29.19
N ILE A 84 -19.97 -16.14 29.13
CA ILE A 84 -20.09 -17.61 28.93
C ILE A 84 -20.00 -18.42 30.26
N GLN A 85 -20.05 -17.77 31.43
CA GLN A 85 -19.96 -18.46 32.74
C GLN A 85 -21.11 -18.19 33.74
N SER A 86 -22.34 -17.89 33.28
CA SER A 86 -23.45 -17.65 34.23
C SER A 86 -24.89 -17.93 33.74
N SER A 87 -25.21 -19.14 33.26
CA SER A 87 -26.58 -19.71 33.31
C SER A 87 -26.71 -21.18 32.82
N SER A 88 -26.82 -22.17 33.73
CA SER A 88 -27.33 -23.52 33.40
C SER A 88 -27.67 -24.42 34.60
N VAL A 89 -28.85 -24.22 35.23
CA VAL A 89 -29.61 -25.12 36.14
C VAL A 89 -31.04 -24.53 36.19
N CYS A 90 -32.19 -25.20 35.98
CA CYS A 90 -32.53 -26.57 35.56
C CYS A 90 -34.03 -26.68 35.11
N ASN A 91 -34.39 -27.80 34.43
CA ASN A 91 -35.73 -28.46 34.41
C ASN A 91 -36.93 -27.75 33.70
N THR A 92 -37.93 -28.43 33.09
CA THR A 92 -38.21 -29.87 32.80
C THR A 92 -39.32 -30.05 31.74
N ALA A 93 -39.25 -31.14 30.93
CA ALA A 93 -40.35 -31.79 30.18
C ALA A 93 -41.05 -30.97 29.05
N GLU A 94 -41.83 -31.52 28.09
CA GLU A 94 -42.35 -32.88 27.80
C GLU A 94 -42.03 -33.34 26.34
N ALA A 95 -42.51 -34.53 25.94
CA ALA A 95 -42.15 -35.25 24.71
C ALA A 95 -43.24 -35.29 23.61
N GLN A 96 -42.88 -35.68 22.37
CA GLN A 96 -43.53 -36.76 21.55
C GLN A 96 -43.01 -36.88 20.09
N THR A 97 -42.65 -38.12 19.67
CA THR A 97 -42.88 -38.82 18.35
C THR A 97 -42.56 -38.15 16.98
N THR A 98 -42.25 -38.81 15.84
CA THR A 98 -42.30 -40.22 15.33
C THR A 98 -41.12 -40.55 14.38
N ASP A 99 -40.87 -41.86 14.12
CA ASP A 99 -40.29 -42.56 12.93
C ASP A 99 -39.52 -41.79 11.81
N SER A 100 -38.43 -42.31 11.20
CA SER A 100 -38.40 -43.65 10.56
C SER A 100 -36.98 -44.25 10.29
N ARG A 101 -36.78 -45.49 10.74
CA ARG A 101 -36.22 -46.68 10.01
C ARG A 101 -34.95 -46.58 9.11
N SER A 102 -33.83 -47.16 9.57
CA SER A 102 -32.69 -47.69 8.76
C SER A 102 -32.92 -49.16 8.32
N PRO A 103 -31.97 -49.88 7.63
CA PRO A 103 -30.92 -50.65 8.36
C PRO A 103 -29.63 -51.13 7.60
N VAL A 104 -28.64 -51.63 8.38
CA VAL A 104 -27.45 -52.52 8.11
C VAL A 104 -26.28 -52.00 7.22
N ASP A 105 -25.05 -51.65 7.67
CA ASP A 105 -23.95 -52.36 8.42
C ASP A 105 -23.19 -53.50 7.65
N PRO A 106 -21.99 -54.01 8.06
CA PRO A 106 -21.12 -53.65 9.21
C PRO A 106 -19.54 -53.66 9.02
N PHE A 107 -18.83 -53.33 10.12
CA PHE A 107 -17.47 -53.80 10.55
C PHE A 107 -16.17 -53.11 10.01
N PRO A 108 -15.03 -53.13 10.76
CA PRO A 108 -14.87 -52.52 12.10
C PRO A 108 -13.49 -51.83 12.37
N SER A 109 -13.38 -51.11 13.50
CA SER A 109 -12.10 -50.79 14.16
C SER A 109 -12.21 -51.00 15.69
N PRO A 110 -11.17 -51.50 16.40
CA PRO A 110 -11.23 -51.86 17.82
C PRO A 110 -10.96 -50.69 18.79
N SER A 111 -11.13 -50.95 20.09
CA SER A 111 -11.33 -49.96 21.17
C SER A 111 -10.34 -50.04 22.34
N PHE A 112 -10.09 -48.90 23.01
CA PHE A 112 -10.09 -48.60 24.48
C PHE A 112 -9.66 -49.67 25.56
N PRO A 113 -9.36 -49.31 26.84
CA PRO A 113 -8.98 -48.03 27.47
C PRO A 113 -7.70 -48.09 28.41
N PRO A 114 -7.68 -47.89 29.77
CA PRO A 114 -6.59 -47.17 30.48
C PRO A 114 -5.91 -48.00 31.62
N PRO A 115 -5.21 -47.43 32.64
CA PRO A 115 -5.85 -46.72 33.79
C PRO A 115 -5.01 -45.61 34.48
N ALA A 116 -5.57 -45.00 35.54
CA ALA A 116 -4.86 -44.28 36.61
C ALA A 116 -5.20 -44.90 37.99
N PRO A 117 -4.34 -44.79 39.01
CA PRO A 117 -4.61 -43.91 40.18
C PRO A 117 -3.31 -43.31 40.81
N GLY A 118 -3.31 -42.44 41.83
CA GLY A 118 -4.37 -41.73 42.58
C GLY A 118 -3.99 -41.49 44.06
N PHE A 119 -4.66 -40.55 44.75
CA PHE A 119 -4.59 -40.26 46.22
C PHE A 119 -3.26 -39.68 46.78
N SER A 120 -3.21 -38.88 47.86
CA SER A 120 -4.20 -37.96 48.48
C SER A 120 -3.59 -37.09 49.60
N SER A 121 -4.18 -35.90 49.83
CA SER A 121 -4.37 -35.19 51.11
C SER A 121 -3.16 -34.86 52.03
N LEU A 122 -3.04 -33.58 52.44
CA LEU A 122 -3.41 -33.16 53.81
C LEU A 122 -3.38 -31.63 54.00
N GLN A 123 -4.27 -31.14 54.88
CA GLN A 123 -4.35 -29.76 55.40
C GLN A 123 -4.35 -29.84 56.95
N PRO A 124 -4.01 -28.77 57.69
CA PRO A 124 -5.09 -28.06 58.39
C PRO A 124 -4.89 -26.54 58.65
N SER A 125 -6.03 -25.84 58.73
CA SER A 125 -6.43 -24.74 59.66
C SER A 125 -5.41 -23.68 60.16
N ALA A 126 -5.56 -22.36 59.99
CA ALA A 126 -6.70 -21.42 60.13
C ALA A 126 -6.94 -20.85 61.55
N LEU A 127 -7.02 -19.51 61.66
CA LEU A 127 -7.61 -18.73 62.78
C LEU A 127 -8.01 -17.30 62.32
N ASN A 128 -8.95 -16.68 63.03
CA ASN A 128 -9.54 -15.32 62.87
C ASN A 128 -9.92 -14.85 64.33
N PRO A 129 -10.60 -13.70 64.65
CA PRO A 129 -11.27 -12.67 63.83
C PRO A 129 -11.18 -11.19 64.35
N SER A 130 -12.04 -10.32 63.77
CA SER A 130 -12.74 -9.15 64.40
C SER A 130 -12.11 -7.74 64.40
N ASN A 131 -12.73 -6.78 63.67
CA ASN A 131 -13.75 -5.86 64.22
C ASN A 131 -14.41 -4.94 63.15
N VAL A 132 -15.47 -4.18 63.52
CA VAL A 132 -16.39 -3.44 62.61
C VAL A 132 -16.73 -1.98 63.14
N PRO A 133 -17.78 -1.20 62.75
CA PRO A 133 -17.67 0.22 62.29
C PRO A 133 -18.44 1.24 63.22
N PRO A 134 -19.17 2.30 62.76
CA PRO A 134 -18.99 3.46 61.83
C PRO A 134 -18.96 4.80 62.67
N PRO A 135 -19.61 5.99 62.38
CA PRO A 135 -20.16 6.64 61.18
C PRO A 135 -19.82 8.17 60.97
N ALA A 136 -20.51 8.78 59.99
CA ALA A 136 -20.54 10.17 59.44
C ALA A 136 -20.93 11.38 60.34
N SER A 137 -20.67 12.63 59.88
CA SER A 137 -21.68 13.73 59.61
C SER A 137 -21.17 15.20 59.56
N ASN A 138 -21.85 16.03 58.73
CA ASN A 138 -22.14 17.50 58.85
C ASN A 138 -21.30 18.64 58.20
N LEU A 139 -22.06 19.65 57.74
CA LEU A 139 -21.73 20.99 57.19
C LEU A 139 -21.76 22.08 58.31
N PRO A 140 -21.29 23.33 58.05
CA PRO A 140 -22.23 24.40 57.62
C PRO A 140 -21.66 25.41 56.58
N SER A 141 -22.46 26.42 56.22
CA SER A 141 -22.23 27.42 55.15
C SER A 141 -22.18 28.89 55.67
N PHE A 142 -22.60 29.88 54.86
CA PHE A 142 -22.62 31.36 55.05
C PHE A 142 -21.30 32.13 54.75
N SER A 143 -21.28 33.42 54.36
CA SER A 143 -22.15 34.25 53.48
C SER A 143 -21.53 35.65 53.25
N SER A 144 -21.79 36.28 52.10
CA SER A 144 -21.44 37.70 51.82
C SER A 144 -22.36 38.70 52.55
N PRO A 145 -21.98 40.00 52.70
CA PRO A 145 -22.36 40.99 51.66
C PRO A 145 -21.41 42.21 51.48
N SER A 146 -21.65 43.00 50.43
CA SER A 146 -21.09 44.36 50.22
C SER A 146 -21.85 45.44 51.02
N PRO A 147 -21.38 46.70 51.05
CA PRO A 147 -22.02 47.72 50.20
C PRO A 147 -21.05 48.76 49.59
N ALA A 148 -21.57 49.70 48.80
CA ALA A 148 -20.82 50.74 48.07
C ALA A 148 -21.15 52.16 48.55
N ASN A 149 -20.32 53.16 48.20
CA ASN A 149 -20.83 54.48 47.80
C ASN A 149 -19.84 55.35 46.97
N VAL A 150 -20.34 56.45 46.39
CA VAL A 150 -19.68 57.39 45.47
C VAL A 150 -19.75 58.82 46.05
N PRO A 151 -18.73 59.68 45.90
CA PRO A 151 -18.90 60.91 45.10
C PRO A 151 -17.64 61.45 44.36
N ALA A 152 -17.86 62.26 43.32
CA ALA A 152 -16.86 63.14 42.69
C ALA A 152 -16.99 64.59 43.21
N PRO A 153 -16.08 65.54 42.85
CA PRO A 153 -16.39 66.39 41.68
C PRO A 153 -15.18 66.89 40.83
N VAL A 154 -15.52 67.55 39.72
CA VAL A 154 -14.69 68.33 38.76
C VAL A 154 -14.78 69.86 39.11
N PRO A 155 -14.26 70.88 38.35
CA PRO A 155 -13.64 70.92 37.01
C PRO A 155 -12.46 71.94 36.78
N ALA A 156 -11.92 72.00 35.55
CA ALA A 156 -11.51 73.26 34.86
C ALA A 156 -11.17 73.08 33.34
N SER A 157 -11.54 74.10 32.56
CA SER A 157 -11.09 74.62 31.23
C SER A 157 -9.71 74.21 30.64
N SER A 158 -9.44 74.27 29.31
CA SER A 158 -10.19 74.79 28.13
C SER A 158 -9.58 74.45 26.74
N SER A 159 -10.34 74.78 25.68
CA SER A 159 -9.94 75.21 24.31
C SER A 159 -9.53 74.20 23.20
N PHE A 160 -10.26 74.31 22.08
CA PHE A 160 -10.05 73.79 20.71
C PHE A 160 -9.03 74.66 19.91
N PRO A 161 -8.60 74.35 18.65
CA PRO A 161 -9.27 73.49 17.64
C PRO A 161 -8.39 72.53 16.78
N ALA A 162 -9.08 71.74 15.92
CA ALA A 162 -8.55 70.99 14.77
C ALA A 162 -8.52 71.89 13.49
N PRO A 163 -8.09 71.49 12.27
CA PRO A 163 -8.02 70.15 11.64
C PRO A 163 -6.56 69.71 11.28
N SER A 164 -6.22 68.58 10.64
CA SER A 164 -6.94 67.76 9.62
C SER A 164 -6.49 66.29 9.57
N SER A 165 -7.38 65.43 9.04
CA SER A 165 -7.13 64.18 8.28
C SER A 165 -5.78 63.45 8.38
N LEU A 166 -5.82 62.19 8.84
CA LEU A 166 -5.51 61.01 8.02
C LEU A 166 -6.05 59.72 8.68
N SER A 167 -6.18 58.65 7.91
CA SER A 167 -6.88 57.40 8.25
C SER A 167 -6.08 56.46 9.16
N ALA A 168 -6.76 55.79 10.11
CA ALA A 168 -6.16 54.81 11.02
C ALA A 168 -7.11 53.62 11.34
N GLU A 169 -7.69 52.99 10.31
CA GLU A 169 -8.40 51.70 10.42
C GLU A 169 -7.61 50.62 9.68
N THR A 170 -6.64 49.99 10.37
CA THR A 170 -5.90 48.79 9.89
C THR A 170 -5.05 48.18 11.02
N LEU A 171 -5.68 47.82 12.14
CA LEU A 171 -4.99 47.25 13.31
C LEU A 171 -5.84 46.26 14.13
N SER A 172 -6.99 45.83 13.62
CA SER A 172 -7.93 44.93 14.32
C SER A 172 -8.16 43.57 13.64
N GLU A 173 -7.64 43.36 12.43
CA GLU A 173 -7.80 42.07 11.71
C GLU A 173 -6.60 41.13 11.97
N THR A 174 -5.39 41.70 12.09
CA THR A 174 -4.14 40.93 12.29
C THR A 174 -4.12 40.18 13.61
N THR A 175 -4.70 40.75 14.67
CA THR A 175 -4.73 40.15 16.01
C THR A 175 -5.70 38.97 16.08
N THR A 176 -6.86 39.06 15.43
CA THR A 176 -7.88 38.02 15.41
C THR A 176 -7.40 36.80 14.62
N HIS A 177 -6.84 37.02 13.43
CA HIS A 177 -6.30 35.94 12.59
C HIS A 177 -5.12 35.22 13.25
N LEU A 178 -4.32 35.90 14.09
CA LEU A 178 -3.30 35.24 14.91
C LEU A 178 -3.92 34.36 16.00
N ALA A 179 -4.94 34.85 16.72
CA ALA A 179 -5.60 34.09 17.78
C ALA A 179 -6.41 32.89 17.24
N GLU A 180 -7.03 33.01 16.06
CA GLU A 180 -7.74 31.91 15.39
C GLU A 180 -6.75 30.84 14.92
N VAL A 181 -5.64 31.22 14.26
CA VAL A 181 -4.58 30.28 13.86
C VAL A 181 -3.88 29.64 15.07
N GLU A 182 -3.71 30.36 16.18
CA GLU A 182 -3.15 29.82 17.42
C GLU A 182 -4.12 28.82 18.08
N ALA A 183 -5.43 29.05 18.03
CA ALA A 183 -6.46 28.12 18.51
C ALA A 183 -6.62 26.88 17.59
N GLU A 184 -6.56 27.05 16.27
CA GLU A 184 -6.52 25.96 15.29
C GLU A 184 -5.24 25.12 15.46
N ALA A 185 -4.08 25.75 15.65
CA ALA A 185 -2.84 25.05 15.94
C ALA A 185 -2.88 24.29 17.28
N GLN A 186 -3.43 24.90 18.33
CA GLN A 186 -3.54 24.29 19.65
C GLN A 186 -4.53 23.12 19.66
N THR A 187 -5.66 23.23 18.96
CA THR A 187 -6.59 22.10 18.78
C THR A 187 -6.02 21.02 17.85
N LYS A 188 -5.24 21.36 16.81
CA LYS A 188 -4.50 20.36 16.02
C LYS A 188 -3.43 19.65 16.86
N GLU A 189 -2.72 20.35 17.74
CA GLU A 189 -1.75 19.74 18.66
C GLU A 189 -2.43 18.77 19.64
N GLU A 190 -3.60 19.12 20.19
CA GLU A 190 -4.40 18.21 21.00
C GLU A 190 -4.91 16.99 20.21
N LYS A 191 -5.41 17.18 18.97
CA LYS A 191 -5.78 16.09 18.04
C LYS A 191 -4.59 15.16 17.78
N VAL A 192 -3.41 15.70 17.44
CA VAL A 192 -2.18 14.93 17.18
C VAL A 192 -1.74 14.15 18.42
N LYS A 193 -1.74 14.78 19.61
CA LYS A 193 -1.38 14.13 20.87
C LYS A 193 -2.31 12.95 21.20
N LEU A 194 -3.61 13.11 20.99
CA LEU A 194 -4.58 12.04 21.20
C LEU A 194 -4.49 10.94 20.14
N ALA A 195 -4.14 11.28 18.89
CA ALA A 195 -3.86 10.32 17.83
C ALA A 195 -2.60 9.48 18.13
N LEU A 196 -1.52 10.09 18.65
CA LEU A 196 -0.31 9.39 19.10
C LEU A 196 -0.61 8.35 20.20
N GLU A 197 -1.44 8.71 21.18
CA GLU A 197 -1.84 7.79 22.26
C GLU A 197 -2.69 6.63 21.72
N LYS A 198 -3.68 6.92 20.88
CA LYS A 198 -4.61 5.91 20.35
C LYS A 198 -4.01 5.01 19.27
N LEU A 199 -3.04 5.49 18.47
CA LEU A 199 -2.31 4.66 17.51
C LEU A 199 -1.58 3.48 18.20
N LYS A 200 -1.12 3.67 19.45
CA LYS A 200 -0.48 2.61 20.26
C LYS A 200 -1.47 1.55 20.74
N MET A 201 -2.77 1.83 20.70
CA MET A 201 -3.86 0.93 21.08
C MET A 201 -4.63 0.37 19.88
N ALA A 202 -4.25 0.75 18.65
CA ALA A 202 -4.92 0.32 17.44
C ALA A 202 -4.72 -1.19 17.19
N ARG A 203 -5.81 -1.90 16.88
CA ARG A 203 -5.78 -3.36 16.56
C ARG A 203 -5.42 -3.63 15.10
N VAL A 204 -5.35 -2.59 14.28
CA VAL A 204 -4.98 -2.61 12.86
C VAL A 204 -3.76 -1.71 12.70
N LYS A 205 -2.70 -2.21 12.06
CA LYS A 205 -1.48 -1.44 11.84
C LYS A 205 -1.71 -0.34 10.80
N LYS A 206 -1.41 0.90 11.18
CA LYS A 206 -1.53 2.11 10.35
C LYS A 206 -0.15 2.79 10.26
N LEU A 207 0.22 3.26 9.08
CA LEU A 207 1.45 4.01 8.81
C LEU A 207 1.10 5.42 8.32
N VAL A 208 1.89 6.42 8.73
CA VAL A 208 1.90 7.74 8.08
C VAL A 208 3.01 7.76 7.04
N VAL A 209 2.67 7.95 5.76
CA VAL A 209 3.57 7.77 4.61
C VAL A 209 3.72 9.08 3.83
N LYS A 210 4.96 9.56 3.69
CA LYS A 210 5.31 10.68 2.82
C LYS A 210 5.46 10.19 1.38
N VAL A 211 4.58 10.62 0.50
CA VAL A 211 4.60 10.33 -0.94
C VAL A 211 5.16 11.54 -1.68
N LEU A 212 6.28 11.34 -2.37
CA LEU A 212 6.94 12.37 -3.18
C LEU A 212 6.27 12.48 -4.56
N MET A 213 6.01 13.71 -4.98
CA MET A 213 5.30 14.05 -6.21
C MET A 213 6.28 14.34 -7.36
N SER A 214 5.79 14.29 -8.60
CA SER A 214 6.61 14.53 -9.81
C SER A 214 7.15 15.95 -9.96
N ASP A 215 6.60 16.93 -9.23
CA ASP A 215 7.06 18.33 -9.18
C ASP A 215 8.07 18.60 -8.05
N GLY A 216 8.37 17.59 -7.21
CA GLY A 216 9.22 17.72 -6.03
C GLY A 216 8.50 18.11 -4.74
N SER A 217 7.18 18.31 -4.77
CA SER A 217 6.35 18.41 -3.57
C SER A 217 6.14 17.04 -2.91
N SER A 218 5.41 16.99 -1.79
CA SER A 218 5.01 15.75 -1.14
C SER A 218 3.60 15.83 -0.56
N LYS A 219 2.87 14.72 -0.60
CA LYS A 219 1.64 14.52 0.18
C LYS A 219 1.86 13.49 1.28
N THR A 220 1.24 13.72 2.42
CA THR A 220 1.30 12.85 3.59
C THR A 220 -0.02 12.11 3.72
N LEU A 221 0.03 10.78 3.79
CA LEU A 221 -1.16 9.92 3.82
C LEU A 221 -1.11 8.98 5.03
N MET A 222 -2.26 8.75 5.66
CA MET A 222 -2.45 7.55 6.48
C MET A 222 -2.71 6.35 5.55
N VAL A 223 -2.04 5.22 5.83
CA VAL A 223 -2.25 3.95 5.11
C VAL A 223 -2.33 2.78 6.10
N ASP A 224 -3.37 1.95 6.03
CA ASP A 224 -3.52 0.75 6.86
C ASP A 224 -2.98 -0.53 6.19
N GLU A 225 -2.80 -1.60 6.97
CA GLU A 225 -2.23 -2.87 6.49
C GLU A 225 -3.11 -3.68 5.52
N LYS A 226 -4.41 -3.38 5.45
CA LYS A 226 -5.38 -4.01 4.54
C LYS A 226 -5.41 -3.27 3.20
N GLN A 227 -5.08 -1.98 3.17
CA GLN A 227 -5.03 -1.20 1.94
C GLN A 227 -3.95 -1.70 0.96
N THR A 228 -4.37 -1.81 -0.29
CA THR A 228 -3.51 -2.14 -1.44
C THR A 228 -2.99 -0.86 -2.10
N VAL A 229 -1.98 -1.01 -2.95
CA VAL A 229 -1.45 0.08 -3.78
C VAL A 229 -2.52 0.69 -4.69
N ARG A 230 -3.57 -0.06 -5.07
CA ARG A 230 -4.75 0.48 -5.77
C ARG A 230 -5.50 1.48 -4.90
N ASP A 231 -5.80 1.15 -3.65
CA ASP A 231 -6.56 2.01 -2.74
C ASP A 231 -5.80 3.32 -2.45
N VAL A 232 -4.48 3.23 -2.26
CA VAL A 232 -3.62 4.42 -2.05
C VAL A 232 -3.48 5.25 -3.34
N LEU A 233 -3.43 4.62 -4.52
CA LEU A 233 -3.48 5.33 -5.81
C LEU A 233 -4.81 6.07 -6.00
N ASP A 234 -5.93 5.45 -5.64
CA ASP A 234 -7.26 6.04 -5.79
C ASP A 234 -7.46 7.22 -4.80
N CYS A 235 -6.93 7.12 -3.58
CA CYS A 235 -6.84 8.25 -2.65
C CYS A 235 -5.96 9.40 -3.20
N LEU A 236 -4.81 9.08 -3.81
CA LEU A 236 -3.96 10.08 -4.47
C LEU A 236 -4.64 10.73 -5.67
N PHE A 237 -5.40 9.98 -6.47
CA PHE A 237 -6.18 10.54 -7.57
C PHE A 237 -7.18 11.60 -7.07
N GLU A 238 -7.89 11.31 -6.00
CA GLU A 238 -8.86 12.23 -5.38
C GLU A 238 -8.18 13.45 -4.75
N LYS A 239 -7.02 13.28 -4.10
CA LYS A 239 -6.22 14.35 -3.49
C LYS A 239 -5.38 15.18 -4.47
N THR A 240 -5.27 14.80 -5.75
CA THR A 240 -4.42 15.48 -6.76
C THR A 240 -5.19 15.96 -7.99
N HIS A 241 -6.40 15.45 -8.22
CA HIS A 241 -7.23 15.72 -9.40
C HIS A 241 -6.52 15.44 -10.74
N CYS A 242 -5.60 14.46 -10.75
CA CYS A 242 -4.94 14.01 -11.97
C CYS A 242 -5.92 13.28 -12.92
N ASP A 243 -5.49 13.05 -14.16
CA ASP A 243 -6.30 12.40 -15.22
C ASP A 243 -6.68 10.93 -14.96
N CYS A 244 -6.21 10.35 -13.84
CA CYS A 244 -6.45 8.95 -13.44
C CYS A 244 -6.01 7.91 -14.50
N ASN A 245 -5.06 8.26 -15.37
CA ASN A 245 -4.60 7.37 -16.44
C ASN A 245 -3.90 6.10 -15.89
N VAL A 246 -3.83 5.06 -16.72
CA VAL A 246 -3.35 3.73 -16.31
C VAL A 246 -1.86 3.65 -15.98
N ASP A 247 -1.06 4.67 -16.32
CA ASP A 247 0.38 4.68 -16.11
C ASP A 247 0.77 5.26 -14.74
N TRP A 248 -0.15 5.94 -14.04
CA TRP A 248 0.10 6.38 -12.66
C TRP A 248 0.45 5.23 -11.72
N SER A 249 1.48 5.46 -10.92
CA SER A 249 2.17 4.43 -10.16
C SER A 249 2.73 4.98 -8.86
N LEU A 250 2.55 4.22 -7.79
CA LEU A 250 3.45 4.30 -6.64
C LEU A 250 4.73 3.53 -6.96
N CYS A 251 5.87 4.08 -6.55
CA CYS A 251 7.18 3.48 -6.76
C CYS A 251 7.98 3.50 -5.44
N GLU A 252 8.78 2.46 -5.19
CA GLU A 252 9.88 2.56 -4.22
C GLU A 252 11.18 2.91 -4.94
N ARG A 253 11.95 3.83 -4.37
CA ARG A 253 13.35 4.09 -4.73
C ARG A 253 14.22 3.86 -3.49
N ASN A 254 15.31 3.12 -3.64
CA ASN A 254 16.34 2.92 -2.63
C ASN A 254 17.64 3.60 -3.12
N PRO A 255 17.97 4.81 -2.62
CA PRO A 255 19.16 5.55 -3.02
C PRO A 255 20.46 4.79 -2.71
N ILE A 256 20.55 4.11 -1.55
CA ILE A 256 21.74 3.38 -1.10
C ILE A 256 22.15 2.30 -2.12
N LEU A 257 21.19 1.60 -2.71
CA LEU A 257 21.42 0.56 -3.73
C LEU A 257 21.40 1.09 -5.18
N HIS A 258 20.97 2.34 -5.40
CA HIS A 258 20.65 2.93 -6.71
C HIS A 258 19.68 2.04 -7.51
N ILE A 259 18.54 1.72 -6.90
CA ILE A 259 17.48 0.91 -7.53
C ILE A 259 16.10 1.52 -7.29
N GLU A 260 15.16 1.22 -8.19
CA GLU A 260 13.75 1.57 -8.03
C GLU A 260 12.84 0.53 -8.70
N ARG A 261 11.57 0.49 -8.28
CA ARG A 261 10.52 -0.25 -8.98
C ARG A 261 9.17 0.44 -8.82
N GLY A 262 8.25 0.17 -9.74
CA GLY A 262 6.83 0.32 -9.44
C GLY A 262 6.39 -0.71 -8.39
N PHE A 263 5.42 -0.31 -7.57
CA PHE A 263 4.54 -1.25 -6.91
C PHE A 263 3.44 -1.70 -7.88
N GLU A 264 3.06 -2.97 -7.79
CA GLU A 264 1.90 -3.50 -8.49
C GLU A 264 0.63 -3.20 -7.69
N ASP A 265 -0.49 -2.88 -8.36
CA ASP A 265 -1.69 -2.36 -7.70
C ASP A 265 -2.26 -3.25 -6.57
N HIS A 266 -2.08 -4.58 -6.66
CA HIS A 266 -2.49 -5.55 -5.63
C HIS A 266 -1.54 -5.68 -4.41
N GLU A 267 -0.34 -5.10 -4.42
CA GLU A 267 0.59 -5.20 -3.29
C GLU A 267 0.05 -4.39 -2.10
N HIS A 268 0.07 -4.96 -0.89
CA HIS A 268 -0.24 -4.24 0.34
C HIS A 268 0.93 -3.33 0.72
N LEU A 269 0.74 -2.01 0.71
CA LEU A 269 1.84 -1.06 0.81
C LEU A 269 2.59 -1.17 2.16
N VAL A 270 1.85 -1.26 3.27
CA VAL A 270 2.42 -1.43 4.62
C VAL A 270 3.32 -2.66 4.73
N ASN A 271 3.00 -3.76 4.04
CA ASN A 271 3.79 -5.00 4.04
C ASN A 271 5.14 -4.88 3.30
N HIS A 272 5.36 -3.80 2.56
CA HIS A 272 6.65 -3.54 1.89
C HIS A 272 7.42 -2.40 2.54
N LEU A 273 6.71 -1.37 3.04
CA LEU A 273 7.32 -0.33 3.87
C LEU A 273 7.79 -0.91 5.23
N SER A 274 7.15 -1.96 5.73
CA SER A 274 7.58 -2.67 6.96
C SER A 274 8.95 -3.35 6.83
N ALA A 275 9.41 -3.61 5.60
CA ALA A 275 10.72 -4.16 5.31
C ALA A 275 11.84 -3.09 5.25
N TRP A 276 11.53 -1.83 5.54
CA TRP A 276 12.49 -0.72 5.57
C TRP A 276 13.09 -0.51 6.97
N THR A 277 14.34 -0.06 7.04
CA THR A 277 15.02 0.25 8.31
C THR A 277 14.55 1.60 8.89
N ARG A 278 14.58 1.78 10.21
CA ARG A 278 14.21 3.06 10.86
C ARG A 278 14.98 4.30 10.35
N ASN A 279 16.20 4.11 9.84
CA ASN A 279 17.00 5.15 9.17
C ASN A 279 17.07 4.92 7.64
N SER A 280 15.96 4.53 7.03
CA SER A 280 15.85 4.30 5.58
C SER A 280 15.87 5.63 4.82
N GLU A 281 16.76 5.73 3.84
CA GLU A 281 16.76 6.78 2.83
C GLU A 281 15.79 6.47 1.67
N ASN A 282 15.04 5.36 1.74
CA ASN A 282 14.10 4.99 0.69
C ASN A 282 12.94 5.99 0.58
N GLN A 283 12.44 6.13 -0.65
CA GLN A 283 11.41 7.09 -1.03
C GLN A 283 10.22 6.37 -1.64
N VAL A 284 9.00 6.77 -1.26
CA VAL A 284 7.77 6.44 -1.99
C VAL A 284 7.49 7.59 -2.96
N LEU A 285 7.30 7.29 -4.24
CA LEU A 285 7.04 8.31 -5.28
C LEU A 285 5.75 8.03 -6.03
N PHE A 286 4.98 9.08 -6.32
CA PHE A 286 3.81 9.05 -7.21
C PHE A 286 4.18 9.69 -8.54
N LEU A 287 4.23 8.89 -9.60
CA LEU A 287 4.65 9.30 -10.95
C LEU A 287 4.04 8.41 -12.04
N GLN A 288 4.11 8.84 -13.29
CA GLN A 288 3.66 8.04 -14.44
C GLN A 288 4.76 7.08 -14.92
N ARG A 289 4.38 5.82 -15.18
CA ARG A 289 5.22 4.73 -15.68
C ARG A 289 4.59 4.09 -16.92
N PRO A 290 4.83 4.61 -18.14
CA PRO A 290 4.34 4.01 -19.38
C PRO A 290 4.77 2.54 -19.58
N ASP A 291 5.84 2.12 -18.91
CA ASP A 291 6.32 0.73 -18.85
C ASP A 291 5.40 -0.20 -18.05
N LYS A 292 4.69 0.29 -17.03
CA LYS A 292 3.93 -0.54 -16.06
C LYS A 292 2.96 -1.51 -16.72
N TYR A 293 2.18 -1.04 -17.70
CA TYR A 293 1.18 -1.84 -18.42
C TYR A 293 1.42 -1.92 -19.94
N SER A 294 2.63 -1.58 -20.37
CA SER A 294 3.07 -1.72 -21.77
C SER A 294 2.86 -3.12 -22.36
N ILE A 295 3.01 -4.19 -21.57
CA ILE A 295 2.72 -5.58 -21.99
C ILE A 295 1.25 -5.88 -22.27
N PHE A 296 0.32 -5.02 -21.85
CA PHE A 296 -1.10 -5.11 -22.18
C PHE A 296 -1.54 -4.09 -23.25
N LYS A 297 -0.76 -3.02 -23.44
CA LYS A 297 -0.91 -2.08 -24.56
C LYS A 297 -0.36 -2.65 -25.87
N ASP A 298 0.78 -3.34 -25.80
CA ASP A 298 1.51 -3.92 -26.92
C ASP A 298 2.04 -5.35 -26.61
N PRO A 299 1.14 -6.31 -26.31
CA PRO A 299 1.51 -7.69 -25.97
C PRO A 299 2.37 -8.38 -27.04
N GLN A 300 2.19 -8.01 -28.30
CA GLN A 300 2.92 -8.56 -29.43
C GLN A 300 4.44 -8.32 -29.32
N ILE A 301 4.88 -7.22 -28.67
CA ILE A 301 6.30 -6.91 -28.44
C ILE A 301 6.97 -7.99 -27.57
N TYR A 302 6.22 -8.59 -26.64
CA TYR A 302 6.74 -9.52 -25.64
C TYR A 302 6.56 -10.97 -26.04
N TYR A 303 5.36 -11.36 -26.50
CA TYR A 303 5.07 -12.75 -26.86
C TYR A 303 5.62 -13.13 -28.24
N LEU A 304 5.87 -12.15 -29.11
CA LEU A 304 6.45 -12.37 -30.44
C LEU A 304 7.85 -11.74 -30.58
N TRP A 305 8.57 -11.54 -29.46
CA TRP A 305 9.89 -10.89 -29.41
C TRP A 305 10.97 -11.46 -30.35
N LYS A 306 10.81 -12.72 -30.79
CA LYS A 306 11.68 -13.39 -31.78
C LYS A 306 11.41 -13.00 -33.24
N LYS A 307 10.30 -12.30 -33.53
CA LYS A 307 9.94 -11.79 -34.87
C LYS A 307 10.56 -10.41 -35.09
N ASN A 308 10.72 -10.01 -36.36
CA ASN A 308 11.20 -8.66 -36.68
C ASN A 308 10.20 -7.58 -36.21
N ARG A 309 10.70 -6.53 -35.54
CA ARG A 309 9.92 -5.41 -35.00
C ARG A 309 9.13 -4.62 -36.04
N ASP A 310 9.54 -4.62 -37.31
CA ASP A 310 8.78 -3.91 -38.34
C ASP A 310 7.47 -4.61 -38.67
N ASN A 311 7.49 -5.94 -38.83
CA ASN A 311 6.32 -6.81 -39.02
C ASN A 311 5.38 -6.89 -37.79
N LEU A 312 5.61 -6.05 -36.78
CA LEU A 312 5.00 -6.12 -35.45
C LEU A 312 4.25 -4.83 -35.07
N LYS A 313 4.40 -3.79 -35.90
CA LYS A 313 3.67 -2.50 -35.82
C LYS A 313 2.24 -2.63 -36.35
N ASP A 314 2.03 -3.55 -37.30
CA ASP A 314 0.78 -3.72 -38.04
C ASP A 314 -0.25 -4.60 -37.29
N ALA A 315 0.03 -5.01 -36.05
CA ALA A 315 -0.86 -5.83 -35.24
C ALA A 315 -2.13 -5.06 -34.86
N THR A 316 -3.30 -5.52 -35.30
CA THR A 316 -4.56 -4.82 -35.04
C THR A 316 -4.98 -4.97 -33.58
N GLN A 317 -5.88 -4.09 -33.13
CA GLN A 317 -6.44 -4.15 -31.78
C GLN A 317 -7.05 -5.52 -31.44
N LYS A 318 -7.69 -6.19 -32.43
CA LYS A 318 -8.26 -7.53 -32.26
C LYS A 318 -7.21 -8.62 -32.11
N ASP A 319 -6.07 -8.48 -32.79
CA ASP A 319 -4.94 -9.42 -32.65
C ASP A 319 -4.30 -9.29 -31.26
N LYS A 320 -4.20 -8.06 -30.73
CA LYS A 320 -3.74 -7.79 -29.36
C LYS A 320 -4.68 -8.39 -28.32
N GLU A 321 -5.99 -8.19 -28.48
CA GLU A 321 -7.03 -8.73 -27.60
C GLU A 321 -7.04 -10.26 -27.57
N LEU A 322 -6.97 -10.90 -28.75
CA LEU A 322 -6.89 -12.35 -28.86
C LEU A 322 -5.60 -12.91 -28.23
N LEU A 323 -4.45 -12.26 -28.46
CA LEU A 323 -3.18 -12.66 -27.86
C LEU A 323 -3.19 -12.56 -26.32
N LEU A 324 -3.82 -11.53 -25.76
CA LEU A 324 -4.01 -11.41 -24.31
C LEU A 324 -4.94 -12.49 -23.75
N LYS A 325 -6.05 -12.76 -24.46
CA LYS A 325 -7.00 -13.83 -24.10
C LYS A 325 -6.29 -15.18 -24.03
N ASP A 326 -5.56 -15.54 -25.08
CA ASP A 326 -4.81 -16.81 -25.14
C ASP A 326 -3.74 -16.91 -24.05
N CYS A 327 -3.11 -15.79 -23.67
CA CYS A 327 -2.04 -15.79 -22.67
C CYS A 327 -2.50 -15.71 -21.20
N PHE A 328 -3.67 -15.10 -20.91
CA PHE A 328 -4.11 -14.84 -19.54
C PHE A 328 -5.46 -15.47 -19.15
N GLU A 329 -6.38 -15.72 -20.09
CA GLU A 329 -7.68 -16.35 -19.79
C GLU A 329 -7.68 -17.89 -19.90
N GLY A 330 -6.53 -18.48 -20.26
CA GLY A 330 -6.33 -19.93 -20.28
C GLY A 330 -6.21 -20.55 -18.88
N GLN A 331 -6.24 -21.89 -18.81
CA GLN A 331 -6.13 -22.67 -17.57
C GLN A 331 -4.85 -22.40 -16.77
N THR A 332 -3.80 -21.91 -17.43
CA THR A 332 -2.52 -21.48 -16.86
C THR A 332 -1.99 -20.30 -17.67
N VAL A 333 -1.43 -19.29 -17.02
CA VAL A 333 -0.86 -18.11 -17.70
C VAL A 333 0.34 -18.50 -18.56
N ILE A 334 0.36 -18.03 -19.81
CA ILE A 334 1.51 -18.16 -20.71
C ILE A 334 2.52 -17.06 -20.37
N VAL A 335 3.72 -17.46 -19.98
CA VAL A 335 4.87 -16.58 -19.74
C VAL A 335 5.67 -16.45 -21.05
N PRO A 336 6.12 -15.24 -21.46
CA PRO A 336 6.95 -15.07 -22.65
C PRO A 336 8.19 -15.98 -22.64
N ASP A 337 8.52 -16.59 -23.79
CA ASP A 337 9.57 -17.63 -23.93
C ASP A 337 11.02 -17.07 -23.99
N LEU A 338 11.24 -15.99 -23.23
CA LEU A 338 12.41 -15.12 -23.30
C LEU A 338 13.70 -15.88 -22.95
N GLU A 339 14.71 -15.76 -23.82
CA GLU A 339 16.03 -16.34 -23.61
C GLU A 339 17.11 -15.45 -24.24
N GLY A 340 18.27 -15.30 -23.60
CA GLY A 340 19.25 -14.33 -24.06
C GLY A 340 20.57 -14.36 -23.30
N ALA A 341 21.56 -13.67 -23.86
CA ALA A 341 22.83 -13.45 -23.19
C ALA A 341 22.73 -12.20 -22.29
N LEU A 342 22.90 -12.35 -20.98
CA LEU A 342 22.98 -11.23 -20.03
C LEU A 342 24.33 -11.24 -19.32
N PHE A 343 24.76 -10.07 -18.86
CA PHE A 343 25.92 -9.94 -17.99
C PHE A 343 25.51 -10.09 -16.53
N LEU A 344 26.03 -11.12 -15.86
CA LEU A 344 25.88 -11.33 -14.42
C LEU A 344 27.09 -10.77 -13.67
N LYS A 345 26.86 -9.90 -12.69
CA LYS A 345 27.90 -9.44 -11.76
C LYS A 345 28.38 -10.57 -10.85
N GLU A 346 29.68 -10.62 -10.56
CA GLU A 346 30.22 -11.47 -9.50
C GLU A 346 29.89 -10.93 -8.09
N ASN A 347 29.54 -11.84 -7.18
CA ASN A 347 29.48 -11.62 -5.73
C ASN A 347 30.76 -10.94 -5.22
N GLY A 348 30.61 -9.99 -4.29
CA GLY A 348 31.68 -9.13 -3.76
C GLY A 348 32.47 -8.25 -4.77
N LYS A 349 32.30 -8.39 -6.09
CA LYS A 349 33.24 -7.82 -7.09
C LYS A 349 32.57 -6.92 -8.14
N LYS A 350 33.35 -5.99 -8.70
CA LYS A 350 32.97 -5.15 -9.86
C LYS A 350 33.39 -5.80 -11.18
N ILE A 351 33.06 -7.09 -11.33
CA ILE A 351 33.39 -7.94 -12.49
C ILE A 351 32.08 -8.53 -13.02
N TRP A 352 31.91 -8.55 -14.34
CA TRP A 352 30.69 -8.99 -15.01
C TRP A 352 30.99 -10.12 -16.00
N ARG A 353 30.22 -11.21 -15.97
CA ARG A 353 30.37 -12.35 -16.89
C ARG A 353 29.10 -12.54 -17.71
N ARG A 354 29.24 -12.50 -19.05
CA ARG A 354 28.14 -12.86 -19.96
C ARG A 354 27.79 -14.35 -19.78
N ARG A 355 26.51 -14.65 -19.55
CA ARG A 355 25.93 -16.00 -19.46
C ARG A 355 24.64 -16.04 -20.27
N TYR A 356 24.24 -17.24 -20.71
CA TYR A 356 22.97 -17.44 -21.40
C TYR A 356 21.90 -17.86 -20.40
N PHE A 357 20.82 -17.06 -20.33
CA PHE A 357 19.69 -17.23 -19.43
C PHE A 357 18.41 -17.54 -20.19
N LEU A 358 17.48 -18.23 -19.52
CA LEU A 358 16.15 -18.58 -20.02
C LEU A 358 15.12 -18.29 -18.94
N LEU A 359 14.03 -17.62 -19.30
CA LEU A 359 12.88 -17.40 -18.43
C LEU A 359 11.96 -18.62 -18.41
N ARG A 360 11.40 -18.93 -17.25
CA ARG A 360 10.31 -19.90 -17.04
C ARG A 360 9.35 -19.30 -16.01
N ALA A 361 8.13 -19.84 -15.91
CA ALA A 361 7.16 -19.37 -14.91
C ALA A 361 7.70 -19.44 -13.46
N SER A 362 8.46 -20.50 -13.14
CA SER A 362 9.06 -20.70 -11.81
C SER A 362 10.29 -19.82 -11.50
N GLY A 363 10.90 -19.16 -12.48
CA GLY A 363 12.17 -18.47 -12.26
C GLY A 363 13.03 -18.25 -13.50
N ILE A 364 14.22 -17.70 -13.28
CA ILE A 364 15.28 -17.62 -14.29
C ILE A 364 16.20 -18.84 -14.17
N TYR A 365 16.57 -19.42 -15.30
CA TYR A 365 17.49 -20.54 -15.42
C TYR A 365 18.69 -20.12 -16.28
N TYR A 366 19.83 -20.81 -16.15
CA TYR A 366 21.00 -20.59 -17.01
C TYR A 366 21.62 -21.92 -17.48
N VAL A 367 22.33 -21.86 -18.61
CA VAL A 367 23.06 -23.00 -19.15
C VAL A 367 24.50 -22.99 -18.59
N PRO A 368 24.97 -24.04 -17.91
CA PRO A 368 26.38 -24.18 -17.52
C PRO A 368 27.30 -24.26 -18.74
N LYS A 369 28.57 -23.86 -18.60
CA LYS A 369 29.54 -23.97 -19.70
C LYS A 369 29.73 -25.43 -20.11
N GLY A 370 29.59 -25.73 -21.40
CA GLY A 370 29.70 -27.09 -21.95
C GLY A 370 28.45 -27.95 -21.81
N LYS A 371 27.31 -27.38 -21.40
CA LYS A 371 26.00 -28.04 -21.36
C LYS A 371 25.06 -27.57 -22.47
N THR A 372 24.01 -28.34 -22.73
CA THR A 372 22.99 -28.08 -23.76
C THR A 372 21.87 -27.18 -23.24
N LYS A 373 21.02 -26.66 -24.14
CA LYS A 373 19.78 -25.94 -23.76
C LYS A 373 18.63 -26.87 -23.29
N THR A 374 18.88 -28.17 -23.08
CA THR A 374 17.81 -29.12 -22.70
C THR A 374 17.44 -28.99 -21.23
N SER A 375 16.18 -29.29 -20.88
CA SER A 375 15.65 -29.15 -19.52
C SER A 375 16.56 -29.72 -18.39
N PRO A 376 17.09 -30.97 -18.48
CA PRO A 376 17.95 -31.53 -17.42
C PRO A 376 19.34 -30.90 -17.32
N ASP A 377 19.76 -30.09 -18.30
CA ASP A 377 21.03 -29.35 -18.28
C ASP A 377 20.87 -27.92 -17.72
N LEU A 378 19.64 -27.44 -17.50
CA LEU A 378 19.36 -26.11 -16.97
C LEU A 378 19.56 -26.04 -15.46
N VAL A 379 20.32 -25.05 -14.99
CA VAL A 379 20.46 -24.77 -13.56
C VAL A 379 19.59 -23.57 -13.19
N CYS A 380 18.76 -23.71 -12.15
CA CYS A 380 17.99 -22.58 -11.62
C CYS A 380 18.95 -21.51 -11.09
N PHE A 381 18.72 -20.26 -11.49
CA PHE A 381 19.48 -19.10 -11.04
C PHE A 381 18.78 -18.40 -9.87
N VAL A 382 17.46 -18.26 -9.94
CA VAL A 382 16.60 -17.65 -8.93
C VAL A 382 15.13 -17.99 -9.22
N GLN A 383 14.34 -18.28 -8.17
CA GLN A 383 12.89 -18.43 -8.23
C GLN A 383 12.20 -17.11 -7.86
N PHE A 384 11.01 -16.84 -8.42
CA PHE A 384 10.36 -15.53 -8.27
C PHE A 384 9.58 -15.32 -6.97
N ASP A 385 9.25 -16.39 -6.26
CA ASP A 385 8.39 -16.38 -5.06
C ASP A 385 8.83 -15.29 -4.07
N ASN A 386 10.10 -15.40 -3.63
CA ASN A 386 10.68 -14.59 -2.56
C ASN A 386 11.55 -13.43 -3.05
N VAL A 387 11.53 -13.06 -4.34
CA VAL A 387 12.29 -11.90 -4.84
C VAL A 387 11.40 -10.92 -5.59
N ASN A 388 11.69 -9.63 -5.44
CA ASN A 388 11.12 -8.57 -6.27
C ASN A 388 12.19 -8.11 -7.27
N VAL A 389 11.71 -7.56 -8.39
CA VAL A 389 12.56 -7.07 -9.48
C VAL A 389 12.58 -5.54 -9.48
N HIS A 390 13.77 -4.98 -9.70
CA HIS A 390 14.02 -3.54 -9.68
C HIS A 390 14.79 -3.10 -10.93
N TYR A 391 14.48 -1.92 -11.44
CA TYR A 391 15.38 -1.15 -12.29
C TYR A 391 16.60 -0.71 -11.47
N ALA A 392 17.75 -0.56 -12.12
CA ALA A 392 18.95 -0.03 -11.50
C ALA A 392 19.52 1.15 -12.30
N THR A 393 20.12 2.12 -11.60
CA THR A 393 20.64 3.36 -12.19
C THR A 393 22.13 3.56 -11.87
N ASP A 394 22.88 4.17 -12.79
CA ASP A 394 24.30 4.51 -12.63
C ASP A 394 25.26 3.31 -12.38
N TYR A 395 24.87 2.10 -12.76
CA TYR A 395 25.63 0.88 -12.48
C TYR A 395 26.94 0.76 -13.28
N LYS A 396 27.06 1.46 -14.41
CA LYS A 396 28.32 1.61 -15.15
C LYS A 396 29.35 2.39 -14.33
N ASN A 397 28.93 3.39 -13.56
CA ASN A 397 29.84 4.11 -12.66
C ASN A 397 30.03 3.37 -11.34
N LYS A 398 28.95 2.97 -10.66
CA LYS A 398 28.98 2.32 -9.34
C LYS A 398 29.66 0.94 -9.36
N TYR A 399 29.25 0.04 -10.25
CA TYR A 399 29.66 -1.37 -10.28
C TYR A 399 30.46 -1.78 -11.53
N LYS A 400 30.79 -0.82 -12.41
CA LYS A 400 31.48 -1.06 -13.69
C LYS A 400 30.74 -2.05 -14.59
N ALA A 401 29.42 -1.92 -14.64
CA ALA A 401 28.57 -2.63 -15.59
C ALA A 401 28.92 -2.27 -17.05
N PRO A 402 28.78 -3.19 -18.01
CA PRO A 402 28.95 -2.90 -19.44
C PRO A 402 28.04 -1.79 -19.96
N THR A 403 26.79 -1.75 -19.49
CA THR A 403 25.78 -0.74 -19.79
C THR A 403 25.08 -0.31 -18.50
N ASP A 404 24.35 0.80 -18.53
CA ASP A 404 23.44 1.18 -17.44
C ASP A 404 22.05 0.52 -17.57
N PHE A 405 21.84 -0.34 -18.58
CA PHE A 405 20.61 -1.12 -18.76
C PHE A 405 20.59 -2.32 -17.81
N CYS A 406 20.48 -2.02 -16.52
CA CYS A 406 20.62 -2.98 -15.44
C CYS A 406 19.30 -3.26 -14.72
N PHE A 407 19.11 -4.50 -14.27
CA PHE A 407 18.07 -4.88 -13.32
C PHE A 407 18.64 -5.69 -12.16
N VAL A 408 17.88 -5.68 -11.06
CA VAL A 408 18.22 -6.33 -9.80
C VAL A 408 17.09 -7.25 -9.37
N LEU A 409 17.44 -8.40 -8.80
CA LEU A 409 16.53 -9.29 -8.09
C LEU A 409 17.01 -9.41 -6.63
N LYS A 410 16.15 -9.09 -5.67
CA LYS A 410 16.44 -9.15 -4.22
C LYS A 410 15.22 -9.56 -3.41
N HIS A 411 15.45 -10.11 -2.21
CA HIS A 411 14.40 -10.26 -1.20
C HIS A 411 13.91 -8.86 -0.74
N PRO A 412 12.61 -8.65 -0.45
CA PRO A 412 12.10 -7.36 0.02
C PRO A 412 12.85 -6.78 1.23
N GLN A 413 13.17 -7.62 2.23
CA GLN A 413 13.91 -7.24 3.44
C GLN A 413 15.37 -6.80 3.22
N ILE A 414 15.97 -7.04 2.06
CA ILE A 414 17.35 -6.60 1.78
C ILE A 414 17.33 -5.13 1.36
N GLN A 415 17.78 -4.23 2.23
CA GLN A 415 17.78 -2.77 1.97
C GLN A 415 19.17 -2.13 1.82
N ARG A 416 20.24 -2.91 1.98
CA ARG A 416 21.65 -2.49 1.81
C ARG A 416 22.42 -3.54 1.00
N GLU A 417 23.68 -3.27 0.65
CA GLU A 417 24.50 -4.21 -0.15
C GLU A 417 24.59 -5.60 0.51
N SER A 418 24.43 -6.66 -0.29
CA SER A 418 24.39 -8.05 0.18
C SER A 418 24.67 -9.03 -0.95
N ASP A 419 25.38 -10.12 -0.65
CA ASP A 419 25.69 -11.21 -1.59
C ASP A 419 24.46 -12.07 -1.98
N TYR A 420 23.30 -11.82 -1.37
CA TYR A 420 22.01 -12.41 -1.81
C TYR A 420 21.34 -11.61 -2.94
N ILE A 421 21.78 -10.39 -3.22
CA ILE A 421 21.32 -9.61 -4.37
C ILE A 421 21.85 -10.22 -5.67
N ARG A 422 21.03 -10.25 -6.73
CA ARG A 422 21.43 -10.65 -8.08
C ARG A 422 21.38 -9.43 -9.00
N PHE A 423 22.51 -9.06 -9.58
CA PHE A 423 22.65 -7.90 -10.46
C PHE A 423 22.88 -8.37 -11.90
N LEU A 424 22.01 -7.95 -12.83
CA LEU A 424 22.04 -8.32 -14.23
C LEU A 424 22.08 -7.07 -15.11
N CYS A 425 22.77 -7.16 -16.25
CA CYS A 425 22.95 -6.08 -17.20
C CYS A 425 22.68 -6.60 -18.63
N CYS A 426 21.92 -5.83 -19.39
CA CYS A 426 21.51 -6.10 -20.77
C CYS A 426 22.44 -5.37 -21.76
N ASP A 427 22.51 -5.85 -23.01
CA ASP A 427 23.21 -5.12 -24.07
C ASP A 427 22.49 -3.81 -24.45
N ASP A 428 21.17 -3.73 -24.25
CA ASP A 428 20.32 -2.59 -24.63
C ASP A 428 19.05 -2.43 -23.75
N GLU A 429 18.38 -1.28 -23.88
CA GLU A 429 17.16 -0.90 -23.14
C GLU A 429 15.94 -1.77 -23.47
N HIS A 430 15.77 -2.17 -24.74
CA HIS A 430 14.64 -3.00 -25.16
C HIS A 430 14.75 -4.40 -24.56
N THR A 431 15.95 -4.97 -24.51
CA THR A 431 16.25 -6.22 -23.81
C THR A 431 15.96 -6.09 -22.31
N LEU A 432 16.36 -4.99 -21.65
CA LEU A 432 16.00 -4.72 -20.23
C LEU A 432 14.49 -4.73 -20.01
N PHE A 433 13.75 -3.99 -20.84
CA PHE A 433 12.30 -3.85 -20.79
C PHE A 433 11.54 -5.17 -21.01
N LEU A 434 12.01 -6.00 -21.97
CA LEU A 434 11.53 -7.36 -22.20
C LEU A 434 11.70 -8.24 -20.95
N TRP A 435 12.92 -8.28 -20.37
CA TRP A 435 13.19 -9.08 -19.18
C TRP A 435 12.35 -8.64 -17.97
N LEU A 436 12.27 -7.33 -17.70
CA LEU A 436 11.53 -6.81 -16.56
C LEU A 436 10.02 -7.12 -16.63
N SER A 437 9.39 -6.89 -17.78
CA SER A 437 7.94 -7.15 -17.92
C SER A 437 7.63 -8.64 -17.94
N ALA A 438 8.48 -9.46 -18.58
CA ALA A 438 8.29 -10.91 -18.60
C ALA A 438 8.54 -11.57 -17.23
N ILE A 439 9.49 -11.04 -16.42
CA ILE A 439 9.65 -11.42 -15.00
C ILE A 439 8.41 -11.06 -14.19
N ARG A 440 7.82 -9.88 -14.40
CA ARG A 440 6.57 -9.47 -13.72
C ARG A 440 5.40 -10.40 -14.08
N VAL A 441 5.23 -10.77 -15.35
CA VAL A 441 4.24 -11.77 -15.77
C VAL A 441 4.52 -13.15 -15.14
N ALA A 442 5.78 -13.57 -15.07
CA ALA A 442 6.13 -14.84 -14.43
C ALA A 442 5.86 -14.86 -12.92
N LYS A 443 6.10 -13.75 -12.21
CA LYS A 443 5.89 -13.63 -10.76
C LYS A 443 4.41 -13.46 -10.38
N TYR A 444 3.67 -12.62 -11.10
CA TYR A 444 2.32 -12.17 -10.70
C TYR A 444 1.19 -12.78 -11.55
N GLY A 445 1.50 -13.36 -12.71
CA GLY A 445 0.55 -14.07 -13.56
C GLY A 445 -0.71 -13.26 -13.90
N LEU A 446 -1.88 -13.88 -13.66
CA LEU A 446 -3.20 -13.32 -13.98
C LEU A 446 -3.48 -12.04 -13.17
N GLN A 447 -3.00 -11.95 -11.93
CA GLN A 447 -3.22 -10.79 -11.08
C GLN A 447 -2.68 -9.50 -11.71
N LEU A 448 -1.58 -9.58 -12.47
CA LEU A 448 -1.03 -8.44 -13.19
C LEU A 448 -1.98 -7.92 -14.29
N TYR A 449 -2.71 -8.82 -14.95
CA TYR A 449 -3.72 -8.48 -15.95
C TYR A 449 -5.01 -7.98 -15.29
N THR A 450 -5.42 -8.57 -14.16
CA THR A 450 -6.53 -8.06 -13.33
C THR A 450 -6.27 -6.63 -12.84
N ASN A 451 -5.04 -6.32 -12.43
CA ASN A 451 -4.61 -4.97 -12.04
C ASN A 451 -4.76 -3.98 -13.21
N TYR A 452 -4.32 -4.34 -14.41
CA TYR A 452 -4.53 -3.54 -15.62
C TYR A 452 -6.01 -3.33 -15.94
N GLN A 453 -6.83 -4.38 -15.90
CA GLN A 453 -8.28 -4.29 -16.09
C GLN A 453 -8.96 -3.41 -15.03
N ALA A 454 -8.44 -3.33 -13.81
CA ALA A 454 -8.92 -2.40 -12.78
C ALA A 454 -8.53 -0.94 -13.10
N ALA A 455 -7.27 -0.70 -13.45
CA ALA A 455 -6.78 0.63 -13.84
C ALA A 455 -7.54 1.20 -15.04
N VAL A 456 -7.78 0.40 -16.08
CA VAL A 456 -8.56 0.78 -17.28
C VAL A 456 -10.00 1.16 -16.89
N ARG A 457 -10.67 0.39 -16.03
CA ARG A 457 -12.03 0.71 -15.56
C ARG A 457 -12.08 2.03 -14.79
N ARG A 458 -11.12 2.28 -13.89
CA ARG A 458 -11.04 3.53 -13.12
C ARG A 458 -10.83 4.75 -14.03
N ALA A 459 -9.91 4.67 -14.99
CA ALA A 459 -9.66 5.74 -15.97
C ALA A 459 -10.92 6.07 -16.83
N ILE A 460 -11.66 5.04 -17.26
CA ILE A 460 -12.94 5.22 -17.98
C ILE A 460 -13.99 5.87 -17.07
N GLN A 461 -14.10 5.43 -15.81
CA GLN A 461 -15.06 5.99 -14.85
C GLN A 461 -14.79 7.48 -14.59
N THR A 462 -13.53 7.91 -14.41
CA THR A 462 -13.18 9.33 -14.22
C THR A 462 -13.51 10.17 -15.45
N SER A 463 -13.15 9.72 -16.65
CA SER A 463 -13.42 10.50 -17.88
C SER A 463 -14.93 10.65 -18.18
N LEU A 464 -15.74 9.64 -17.86
CA LEU A 464 -17.21 9.74 -17.91
C LEU A 464 -17.77 10.66 -16.82
N GLY A 465 -17.27 10.57 -15.58
CA GLY A 465 -17.69 11.44 -14.47
C GLY A 465 -17.52 12.92 -14.80
N ASN A 466 -16.33 13.31 -15.26
CA ASN A 466 -16.04 14.69 -15.67
C ASN A 466 -16.94 15.16 -16.83
N SER A 467 -17.32 14.26 -17.73
CA SER A 467 -18.23 14.56 -18.85
C SER A 467 -19.65 14.91 -18.40
N PHE A 468 -20.16 14.25 -17.35
CA PHE A 468 -21.47 14.59 -16.78
C PHE A 468 -21.41 15.87 -15.92
N SER A 469 -20.33 16.09 -15.15
CA SER A 469 -20.14 17.33 -14.40
C SER A 469 -20.06 18.57 -15.32
N ALA A 470 -19.46 18.44 -16.51
CA ALA A 470 -19.40 19.51 -17.51
C ALA A 470 -20.77 19.84 -18.16
N ALA A 471 -21.72 18.91 -18.14
CA ALA A 471 -23.08 19.11 -18.66
C ALA A 471 -24.06 19.70 -17.61
N GLY A 472 -23.63 19.84 -16.35
CA GLY A 472 -24.48 20.14 -15.20
C GLY A 472 -24.94 21.60 -15.01
N THR A 473 -24.65 22.51 -15.95
CA THR A 473 -24.80 23.97 -15.71
C THR A 473 -25.72 24.67 -16.72
N ALA A 474 -26.91 24.10 -16.96
CA ALA A 474 -27.94 24.68 -17.83
C ALA A 474 -29.35 24.62 -17.19
N THR A 475 -29.52 25.28 -16.04
CA THR A 475 -30.81 25.32 -15.31
C THR A 475 -31.85 26.22 -16.00
N GLY A 476 -32.60 25.66 -16.95
CA GLY A 476 -33.82 26.25 -17.50
C GLY A 476 -35.06 25.74 -16.78
N VAL A 477 -35.63 26.50 -15.84
CA VAL A 477 -36.82 26.11 -15.08
C VAL A 477 -38.11 26.45 -15.83
N THR A 478 -38.90 25.43 -16.19
CA THR A 478 -40.36 25.52 -16.30
C THR A 478 -41.03 24.24 -15.80
N SER A 479 -42.27 24.36 -15.33
CA SER A 479 -43.01 23.32 -14.62
C SER A 479 -44.23 22.84 -15.40
N ASN A 480 -44.48 21.53 -15.42
CA ASN A 480 -45.76 20.88 -15.06
C ASN A 480 -45.95 19.50 -15.73
N GLY A 481 -46.59 18.58 -15.01
CA GLY A 481 -47.73 17.85 -15.59
C GLY A 481 -47.57 16.36 -15.88
N HIS A 482 -48.27 15.58 -15.04
CA HIS A 482 -48.88 14.28 -15.33
C HIS A 482 -48.05 12.98 -15.39
N THR A 483 -48.70 11.97 -14.80
CA THR A 483 -48.31 10.57 -14.66
C THR A 483 -48.86 9.72 -15.80
N GLU A 484 -48.14 8.68 -16.23
CA GLU A 484 -48.70 7.32 -16.28
C GLU A 484 -47.62 6.22 -16.34
N LEU A 485 -48.02 4.96 -16.17
CA LEU A 485 -47.13 3.79 -16.18
C LEU A 485 -47.12 3.13 -17.57
N ILE A 486 -46.09 2.32 -17.87
CA ILE A 486 -46.22 0.94 -18.38
C ILE A 486 -44.83 0.24 -18.43
N SER A 487 -44.83 -1.09 -18.34
CA SER A 487 -43.65 -1.97 -18.36
C SER A 487 -43.35 -2.54 -19.77
N PRO A 488 -42.15 -3.11 -20.02
CA PRO A 488 -41.59 -3.21 -21.38
C PRO A 488 -42.16 -4.36 -22.24
N GLY A 489 -42.10 -4.18 -23.56
CA GLY A 489 -42.40 -5.20 -24.57
C GLY A 489 -41.45 -5.11 -25.77
N SER A 490 -41.06 -6.26 -26.31
CA SER A 490 -40.04 -6.42 -27.36
C SER A 490 -40.61 -6.61 -28.77
N SER A 491 -40.01 -5.99 -29.79
CA SER A 491 -39.81 -6.63 -31.12
C SER A 491 -38.97 -5.79 -32.11
N LEU A 492 -37.95 -6.44 -32.68
CA LEU A 492 -37.53 -6.27 -34.09
C LEU A 492 -38.47 -7.16 -34.94
N PRO A 493 -38.72 -6.92 -36.26
CA PRO A 493 -37.64 -7.02 -37.28
C PRO A 493 -37.81 -6.26 -38.63
N GLN A 494 -36.75 -6.30 -39.46
CA GLN A 494 -36.77 -6.38 -40.95
C GLN A 494 -37.40 -5.22 -41.79
N GLN A 495 -37.11 -5.03 -43.09
CA GLN A 495 -35.92 -5.20 -43.97
C GLN A 495 -36.26 -4.56 -45.35
N ASN A 496 -35.28 -4.52 -46.28
CA ASN A 496 -35.45 -4.27 -47.74
C ASN A 496 -35.85 -2.84 -48.20
N SER A 497 -35.56 -2.39 -49.43
CA SER A 497 -34.45 -2.66 -50.38
C SER A 497 -34.58 -1.74 -51.60
N ASP A 498 -33.46 -1.18 -52.09
CA ASP A 498 -33.26 -0.59 -53.44
C ASP A 498 -34.13 0.65 -53.80
N ASN A 499 -33.80 1.54 -54.77
CA ASN A 499 -32.82 1.44 -55.86
C ASN A 499 -32.37 2.82 -56.43
N SER A 500 -31.18 2.85 -57.03
CA SER A 500 -30.75 3.63 -58.23
C SER A 500 -30.86 5.19 -58.37
N ASN A 501 -29.71 5.78 -58.77
CA ASN A 501 -29.49 6.84 -59.79
C ASN A 501 -29.34 8.36 -59.44
N ASP A 502 -28.07 8.77 -59.33
CA ASP A 502 -27.29 9.57 -60.33
C ASP A 502 -27.33 11.14 -60.37
N LEU A 503 -26.11 11.73 -60.36
CA LEU A 503 -25.68 13.13 -60.68
C LEU A 503 -26.38 14.33 -59.97
N THR A 504 -25.71 15.37 -59.45
CA THR A 504 -24.55 16.14 -59.96
C THR A 504 -23.64 16.77 -58.87
N GLU A 505 -22.52 17.35 -59.34
CA GLU A 505 -21.50 18.23 -58.71
C GLU A 505 -21.79 18.91 -57.35
N ASN A 506 -20.82 18.84 -56.41
CA ASN A 506 -19.89 19.95 -56.11
C ASN A 506 -18.82 19.63 -55.03
N GLY A 507 -17.66 20.31 -55.12
CA GLY A 507 -16.81 20.65 -53.95
C GLY A 507 -15.91 19.58 -53.31
N PHE A 508 -14.74 19.31 -53.90
CA PHE A 508 -13.59 18.81 -53.12
C PHE A 508 -13.00 19.95 -52.26
N ASN A 509 -12.60 19.63 -51.03
CA ASN A 509 -11.79 20.51 -50.18
C ASN A 509 -10.47 19.80 -49.84
N GLU A 510 -9.34 20.40 -50.19
CA GLU A 510 -8.00 19.83 -50.04
C GLU A 510 -7.35 20.31 -48.72
N PRO A 511 -6.67 19.45 -47.94
CA PRO A 511 -5.99 19.87 -46.72
C PRO A 511 -4.70 20.67 -47.02
N PRO A 512 -4.32 21.64 -46.18
CA PRO A 512 -3.15 22.49 -46.42
C PRO A 512 -1.81 21.74 -46.22
N PRO A 513 -0.72 22.15 -46.92
CA PRO A 513 0.57 21.47 -46.88
C PRO A 513 1.41 21.78 -45.63
N ASP A 514 2.24 20.82 -45.23
CA ASP A 514 3.13 20.90 -44.06
C ASP A 514 4.20 22.01 -44.14
N PHE A 515 4.39 22.73 -43.03
CA PHE A 515 5.41 23.76 -42.89
C PHE A 515 6.73 23.17 -42.34
N VAL A 516 7.70 22.91 -43.22
CA VAL A 516 9.03 22.42 -42.84
C VAL A 516 9.98 23.59 -42.51
N PRO A 517 10.50 23.71 -41.27
CA PRO A 517 11.44 24.78 -40.91
C PRO A 517 12.84 24.55 -41.53
N PRO A 518 13.58 25.62 -41.87
CA PRO A 518 14.87 25.52 -42.57
C PRO A 518 16.00 24.99 -41.66
N SER A 519 16.88 24.18 -42.23
CA SER A 519 18.03 23.58 -41.53
C SER A 519 19.10 24.62 -41.15
N PRO A 520 19.78 24.47 -39.99
CA PRO A 520 20.82 25.41 -39.55
C PRO A 520 22.10 25.34 -40.41
N PRO A 521 22.87 26.44 -40.51
CA PRO A 521 24.05 26.51 -41.38
C PRO A 521 25.21 25.63 -40.88
N ARG A 522 25.84 24.90 -41.81
CA ARG A 522 27.03 24.08 -41.54
C ARG A 522 28.19 24.93 -41.03
N ARG A 523 28.65 24.70 -39.80
CA ARG A 523 29.97 25.19 -39.35
C ARG A 523 31.06 24.52 -40.20
N ARG A 524 32.01 25.31 -40.72
CA ARG A 524 33.29 24.77 -41.20
C ARG A 524 34.13 24.35 -39.99
N LEU A 525 34.56 23.09 -39.95
CA LEU A 525 35.70 22.70 -39.15
C LEU A 525 36.97 23.06 -39.92
N GLY A 526 37.93 23.69 -39.25
CA GLY A 526 39.28 23.89 -39.78
C GLY A 526 40.10 22.59 -39.73
N PRO A 527 41.27 22.55 -40.40
CA PRO A 527 42.18 21.41 -40.28
C PRO A 527 42.71 21.28 -38.85
N LEU A 528 42.83 20.05 -38.38
CA LEU A 528 43.59 19.71 -37.18
C LEU A 528 45.07 19.51 -37.57
N ASN A 529 45.96 19.98 -36.70
CA ASN A 529 47.35 19.50 -36.56
C ASN A 529 47.40 18.59 -35.32
#